data_AF-A0ABD3WXJ3-F1
#
_entry.id   AF-A0ABD3WXJ3-F1
#
_cell.length_a   1.000
_cell.length_b   1.000
_cell.length_c   1.000
_cell.angle_alpha   90.00
_cell.angle_beta   90.00
_cell.angle_gamma   90.00
#
_symmetry.space_group_name_H-M   'P 1'
#
loop_
_entity.id
_entity.type
_entity.pdbx_description
1 polymer ?
#
loop_
_entity_poly.entity_id
_entity_poly.type
_entity_poly.pdbx_seq_one_letter_code
_entity_poly.pdbx_strand_id
1 'polypeptide(L)'
;RYRQEVCERYFREIRSYLKDKPTRFHLIDEDFAIDNTVVDSRLLDLKQKILEVASQQPYWGEKVPTRWLLLERELEKLKAAQFK
;
A
#
# COMPACT_ATOMS: atom_id res chain seq x y z
N ARG A 1 -14.53 -25.22 -13.95
CA ARG A 1 -15.61 -24.21 -13.94
C ARG A 1 -16.57 -24.46 -12.78
N TYR A 2 -17.45 -25.47 -12.80
CA TYR A 2 -18.36 -25.79 -11.67
C TYR A 2 -17.68 -25.85 -10.28
N ARG A 3 -16.56 -26.59 -10.14
CA ARG A 3 -15.82 -26.66 -8.87
C ARG A 3 -15.28 -25.31 -8.39
N GLN A 4 -14.88 -24.44 -9.31
CA GLN A 4 -14.31 -23.13 -9.00
C GLN A 4 -15.41 -22.17 -8.53
N GLU A 5 -16.55 -22.18 -9.21
CA GLU A 5 -17.75 -21.41 -8.83
C GLU A 5 -18.27 -21.80 -7.44
N VAL A 6 -18.27 -23.10 -7.13
CA VAL A 6 -18.67 -23.60 -5.81
C VAL A 6 -17.68 -23.16 -4.73
N CYS A 7 -16.36 -23.24 -4.98
CA CYS A 7 -15.34 -22.75 -4.05
C CYS A 7 -15.50 -21.24 -3.80
N GLU A 8 -15.65 -20.44 -4.86
CA GLU A 8 -15.85 -18.99 -4.74
C GLU A 8 -17.10 -18.64 -3.93
N ARG A 9 -18.19 -19.40 -4.09
CA ARG A 9 -19.41 -19.23 -3.28
C ARG A 9 -19.12 -19.45 -1.80
N TYR A 10 -18.46 -20.55 -1.44
CA TYR A 10 -18.13 -20.84 -0.03
C TYR A 10 -17.18 -19.78 0.56
N PHE A 11 -16.15 -19.36 -0.17
CA PHE A 11 -15.27 -18.29 0.29
C PHE A 11 -16.02 -16.98 0.52
N ARG A 12 -17.00 -16.66 -0.34
CA ARG A 12 -17.83 -15.47 -0.18
C ARG A 12 -18.70 -15.54 1.08
N GLU A 13 -19.31 -16.69 1.34
CA GLU A 13 -20.10 -16.94 2.55
C GLU A 13 -19.24 -16.82 3.82
N ILE A 14 -18.04 -17.40 3.82
CA ILE A 14 -17.09 -17.33 4.94
C ILE A 14 -16.64 -15.87 5.19
N ARG A 15 -16.25 -15.13 4.14
CA ARG A 15 -15.86 -13.72 4.27
C ARG A 15 -17.01 -12.87 4.81
N SER A 16 -18.22 -13.10 4.30
CA SER A 16 -19.41 -12.38 4.77
C SER A 16 -19.67 -12.63 6.24
N TYR A 17 -19.54 -13.88 6.71
CA TYR A 17 -19.72 -14.23 8.11
C TYR A 17 -18.66 -13.61 9.02
N LEU A 18 -17.40 -13.54 8.56
CA LEU A 18 -16.28 -13.03 9.34
C LEU A 18 -16.19 -11.50 9.37
N LYS A 19 -16.86 -10.80 8.44
CA LYS A 19 -16.84 -9.33 8.31
C LYS A 19 -17.33 -8.59 9.56
N ASP A 20 -18.30 -9.17 10.26
CA ASP A 20 -18.90 -8.59 11.47
C ASP A 20 -18.22 -9.05 12.76
N LYS A 21 -17.19 -9.91 12.66
CA LYS A 21 -16.46 -10.43 13.81
C LYS A 21 -15.23 -9.56 14.11
N PRO A 22 -14.73 -9.58 15.36
CA PRO A 22 -13.46 -8.94 15.70
C PRO A 22 -12.29 -9.43 14.84
N THR A 23 -12.38 -10.65 14.30
CA THR A 23 -11.37 -11.25 13.42
C THR A 23 -11.33 -10.64 12.02
N ARG A 24 -12.25 -9.72 11.67
CA ARG A 24 -12.29 -9.07 10.35
C ARG A 24 -10.97 -8.41 9.95
N PHE A 25 -10.18 -7.94 10.91
CA PHE A 25 -8.89 -7.31 10.65
C PHE A 25 -7.82 -8.29 10.14
N HIS A 26 -8.05 -9.60 10.28
CA HIS A 26 -7.18 -10.65 9.76
C HIS A 26 -7.64 -11.18 8.39
N LEU A 27 -8.76 -10.68 7.86
CA LEU A 27 -9.19 -10.99 6.50
C LEU A 27 -8.33 -10.17 5.55
N ILE A 28 -7.28 -10.80 5.03
CA ILE A 28 -6.47 -10.23 3.95
C ILE A 28 -7.26 -10.47 2.66
N ASP A 29 -7.83 -9.40 2.09
CA ASP A 29 -8.66 -9.51 0.89
C ASP A 29 -7.84 -9.76 -0.38
N GLU A 30 -6.61 -9.21 -0.43
CA GLU A 30 -5.69 -9.31 -1.56
C GLU A 30 -4.27 -9.61 -1.06
N ASP A 31 -3.65 -10.67 -1.57
CA ASP A 31 -2.27 -11.03 -1.33
C ASP A 31 -1.39 -10.71 -2.54
N PHE A 32 -0.38 -9.86 -2.33
CA PHE A 32 0.62 -9.54 -3.35
C PHE A 32 1.85 -10.43 -3.17
N ALA A 33 1.83 -11.61 -3.78
CA ALA A 33 3.02 -12.44 -3.90
C ALA A 33 3.88 -11.93 -5.08
N ILE A 34 5.06 -11.40 -4.77
CA ILE A 34 6.00 -10.80 -5.72
C ILE A 34 7.34 -11.52 -5.67
N ASP A 35 7.88 -11.85 -6.83
CA ASP A 35 9.26 -12.31 -6.98
C ASP A 35 10.19 -11.15 -7.35
N ASN A 36 11.08 -10.78 -6.41
CA ASN A 36 12.03 -9.68 -6.60
C ASN A 36 13.25 -10.04 -7.47
N THR A 37 13.38 -11.30 -7.90
CA THR A 37 14.49 -11.74 -8.75
C THR A 37 14.21 -11.54 -10.24
N VAL A 38 12.94 -11.26 -10.59
CA VAL A 38 12.48 -11.05 -11.96
C VAL A 38 11.69 -9.75 -12.07
N VAL A 39 11.47 -9.30 -13.31
CA VAL A 39 10.51 -8.21 -13.56
C VAL A 39 9.11 -8.77 -13.43
N ASP A 40 8.59 -8.74 -12.20
CA ASP A 40 7.24 -9.23 -11.88
C ASP A 40 6.19 -8.17 -12.25
N SER A 41 5.20 -8.55 -13.06
CA SER A 41 4.09 -7.68 -13.43
C SER A 41 3.23 -7.27 -12.23
N ARG A 42 3.16 -8.10 -11.19
CA ARG A 42 2.42 -7.81 -9.95
C ARG A 42 3.05 -6.71 -9.11
N LEU A 43 4.32 -6.38 -9.37
CA LEU A 43 4.97 -5.24 -8.73
C LEU A 43 4.29 -3.92 -9.09
N LEU A 44 3.76 -3.81 -10.31
CA LEU A 44 3.00 -2.63 -10.73
C LEU A 44 1.69 -2.52 -9.94
N ASP A 45 0.98 -3.63 -9.78
CA ASP A 45 -0.29 -3.71 -9.04
C ASP A 45 -0.08 -3.33 -7.57
N LEU A 46 0.99 -3.84 -6.93
CA LEU A 46 1.33 -3.45 -5.56
C LEU A 46 1.65 -1.96 -5.46
N LYS A 47 2.43 -1.41 -6.39
CA LYS A 47 2.75 0.04 -6.40
C LYS A 47 1.49 0.89 -6.49
N GLN A 48 0.55 0.51 -7.36
CA GLN A 48 -0.74 1.19 -7.48
C GLN A 48 -1.53 1.09 -6.17
N LYS A 49 -1.57 -0.09 -5.55
CA LYS A 49 -2.31 -0.27 -4.28
C LYS A 49 -1.71 0.54 -3.13
N ILE A 50 -0.39 0.60 -3.04
CA ILE A 50 0.32 1.44 -2.05
C ILE A 50 -0.07 2.91 -2.24
N LEU A 51 -0.07 3.40 -3.48
CA LEU A 51 -0.46 4.79 -3.78
C LEU A 51 -1.93 5.05 -3.41
N GLU A 52 -2.84 4.14 -3.75
CA GLU A 52 -4.25 4.22 -3.39
C GLU A 52 -4.42 4.36 -1.87
N VAL A 53 -3.84 3.44 -1.09
CA VAL A 53 -3.93 3.44 0.38
C VAL A 53 -3.26 4.67 0.99
N ALA A 54 -2.10 5.07 0.48
CA ALA A 54 -1.38 6.24 0.97
C ALA A 54 -2.17 7.53 0.71
N SER A 55 -2.84 7.64 -0.45
CA SER A 55 -3.67 8.79 -0.81
C SER A 55 -4.91 8.97 0.07
N GLN A 56 -5.36 7.90 0.72
CA GLN A 56 -6.50 7.94 1.65
C GLN A 56 -6.10 8.40 3.05
N GLN A 57 -4.79 8.52 3.33
CA GLN A 57 -4.33 8.96 4.64
C GLN A 57 -4.61 10.45 4.84
N PRO A 58 -5.02 10.88 6.06
CA PRO A 58 -5.41 12.26 6.32
C PRO A 58 -4.26 13.26 6.13
N TYR A 59 -3.03 12.82 6.40
CA TYR A 59 -1.83 13.63 6.24
C TYR A 59 -1.25 13.60 4.81
N TRP A 60 -1.91 12.91 3.87
CA TRP A 60 -1.42 12.83 2.50
C TRP A 60 -1.46 14.21 1.83
N GLY A 61 -0.33 14.66 1.29
CA GLY A 61 -0.20 15.98 0.70
C GLY A 61 0.00 17.12 1.71
N GLU A 62 -0.08 16.86 3.01
CA GLU A 62 0.31 17.84 4.01
C GLU A 62 1.82 18.05 3.98
N LYS A 63 2.27 19.30 4.21
CA LYS A 63 3.68 19.56 4.49
C LYS A 63 3.99 18.92 5.83
N VAL A 64 4.51 17.70 5.82
CA VAL A 64 4.97 17.04 7.03
C VAL A 64 5.99 17.96 7.68
N PRO A 65 5.72 18.51 8.87
CA PRO A 65 6.65 19.41 9.55
C PRO A 65 7.74 18.58 10.25
N THR A 66 8.34 17.63 9.53
CA THR A 66 9.47 16.87 10.05
C THR A 66 10.66 17.81 10.06
N ARG A 67 11.09 18.25 11.25
CA ARG A 67 12.25 19.12 11.43
C ARG A 67 13.48 18.61 10.67
N TRP A 68 13.64 17.28 10.59
CA TRP A 68 14.68 16.64 9.81
C TRP A 68 14.57 16.89 8.30
N LEU A 69 13.39 16.71 7.69
CA LEU A 69 13.16 17.00 6.27
C LEU A 69 13.35 18.48 5.93
N LEU A 70 12.96 19.37 6.85
CA LEU A 70 13.18 20.81 6.71
C LEU A 70 14.67 21.15 6.76
N LEU A 71 15.41 20.56 7.70
CA LEU A 71 16.87 20.72 7.82
C LEU A 71 17.58 20.20 6.56
N GLU A 72 17.23 19.00 6.10
CA GLU A 72 17.81 18.39 4.90
C GLU A 72 17.62 19.28 3.66
N ARG A 73 16.41 19.82 3.46
CA ARG A 73 16.14 20.78 2.36
C ARG A 73 16.96 22.07 2.47
N GLU A 74 17.13 22.62 3.66
CA GLU A 74 17.95 23.82 3.86
C GLU A 74 19.44 23.53 3.62
N LEU A 75 19.93 22.36 4.05
CA LEU A 75 21.30 21.92 3.77
C LEU A 75 21.54 21.74 2.26
N GLU A 76 20.59 21.19 1.52
CA GLU A 76 20.69 21.08 0.05
C GLU A 76 20.75 22.45 -0.64
N LYS A 77 19.92 23.42 -0.21
CA LYS A 77 19.97 24.79 -0.73
C LYS A 77 21.31 25.47 -0.45
N LEU A 78 21.83 25.33 0.77
CA LEU A 78 23.13 25.86 1.15
C LEU A 78 24.25 25.25 0.31
N LYS A 79 24.22 23.92 0.11
CA LYS A 79 25.17 23.21 -0.75
C LYS A 79 25.11 23.73 -2.18
N ALA A 80 23.92 23.87 -2.76
CA ALA A 80 23.75 24.37 -4.13
C ALA A 80 24.19 25.84 -4.29
N ALA A 81 24.08 26.66 -3.25
CA ALA A 81 24.54 28.04 -3.24
C ALA A 81 26.06 28.18 -3.05
N GLN A 82 26.70 27.22 -2.37
CA GLN A 82 28.15 27.22 -2.11
C GLN A 82 28.99 26.77 -3.31
N PHE A 83 28.38 26.06 -4.27
CA PHE A 83 29.02 25.60 -5.51
C PHE A 83 28.57 26.37 -6.76
N LYS A 84 28.07 27.60 -6.57
CA LYS A 84 27.78 28.58 -7.63
C LYS A 84 28.76 29.74 -7.53
#